data_AF-A0A936ZQC3-F1
#
_entry.id   AF-A0A936ZQC3-F1
#
_cell.length_a   1.000
_cell.length_b   1.000
_cell.length_c   1.000
_cell.angle_alpha   90.00
_cell.angle_beta   90.00
_cell.angle_gamma   90.00
#
_symmetry.space_group_name_H-M   'P 1'
#
loop_
_entity.id
_entity.type
_entity.pdbx_description
1 polymer ?
#
loop_
_entity_poly.entity_id
_entity_poly.type
_entity_poly.pdbx_seq_one_letter_code
_entity_poly.pdbx_strand_id
1 'polypeptide(L)'
;MPTPRIDINLKKIAHNVKVLSSLFKSKGINIIVVTKGVCADPHIANILVKSGVKILADSRIANIKKMQEAGVKATFLLIRTPMISQAESVVLDTDMSLNSELSVIKKLSEFALLHRKVHKIILMVELGDLREGILPSQLENTIKKVLTLKGIELKGIGTNLACFSGVKPTTEKMDMLSTIAVSIEKKFHIKLSIISGGNSANYNWFSTTKDVGRINNLRLGESIFLGYEPLTGKPIPKLYQDAFMLVAEVIELKNKSSVPNGEIGLDAFGNKPKFKDQGMIRRAILAMGVQDVMVTGLTPKLDIEILGAGGDHIIINAKKEDLKVGSDVSFTLKYGALVTAMNSSYISKNIITPISAAAYCTIIEEKDRFHKKNTAIMPINEDHSPLISLQDSDFNLIFEKSIQKNYRYLVRKEVYKKIGRISKLLDNLGKKLIIRSAWRSFEHQQKLWDQKASFMKNKYPKKTEEEINEIVSMFIAPKRQSTHATGGAVDALIYDLRKKCVLNFGTNDGLHIDLNKKCYPKHPDISEEAKKNRKLLMKLFEDEDFVCDHKEYWHFDYGNIGWAVEKNKEYANYGILEESFVQSANLQYPDKVFFYL
;
A
#
# COMPACT_ATOMS: atom_id res chain seq x y z
N MET A 1 9.14 12.66 -0.06
CA MET A 1 8.40 13.01 1.17
C MET A 1 9.36 12.86 2.35
N PRO A 2 9.24 13.68 3.40
CA PRO A 2 10.14 13.57 4.54
C PRO A 2 10.03 12.21 5.23
N THR A 3 11.16 11.69 5.70
CA THR A 3 11.30 10.48 6.52
C THR A 3 11.91 10.86 7.88
N PRO A 4 11.62 10.11 8.97
CA PRO A 4 10.77 8.92 9.01
C PRO A 4 9.27 9.26 8.89
N ARG A 5 8.52 8.37 8.24
CA ARG A 5 7.07 8.53 8.04
C ARG A 5 6.33 7.22 8.14
N ILE A 6 5.05 7.30 8.51
CA ILE A 6 4.10 6.20 8.39
C ILE A 6 3.10 6.53 7.27
N ASP A 7 3.13 5.67 6.25
CA ASP A 7 2.26 5.71 5.08
C ASP A 7 0.95 4.96 5.42
N ILE A 8 -0.18 5.67 5.40
CA ILE A 8 -1.49 5.21 5.88
C ILE A 8 -2.47 5.10 4.72
N ASN A 9 -2.88 3.88 4.36
CA ASN A 9 -3.80 3.64 3.25
C ASN A 9 -5.26 3.53 3.72
N LEU A 10 -6.02 4.61 3.56
CA LEU A 10 -7.42 4.65 4.01
C LEU A 10 -8.34 3.65 3.30
N LYS A 11 -8.10 3.32 2.01
CA LYS A 11 -8.92 2.34 1.30
C LYS A 11 -8.75 0.94 1.87
N LYS A 12 -7.53 0.57 2.26
CA LYS A 12 -7.25 -0.73 2.90
C LYS A 12 -7.90 -0.82 4.28
N ILE A 13 -7.87 0.27 5.06
CA ILE A 13 -8.59 0.35 6.34
C ILE A 13 -10.11 0.20 6.12
N ALA A 14 -10.66 0.93 5.14
CA ALA A 14 -12.08 0.86 4.76
C ALA A 14 -12.49 -0.55 4.34
N HIS A 15 -11.65 -1.23 3.56
CA HIS A 15 -11.86 -2.62 3.16
C HIS A 15 -11.86 -3.54 4.38
N ASN A 16 -10.83 -3.45 5.23
CA ASN A 16 -10.69 -4.33 6.38
C ASN A 16 -11.89 -4.22 7.33
N VAL A 17 -12.33 -3.00 7.63
CA VAL A 17 -13.49 -2.79 8.51
C VAL A 17 -14.79 -3.30 7.90
N LYS A 18 -14.99 -3.19 6.58
CA LYS A 18 -16.18 -3.72 5.90
C LYS A 18 -16.22 -5.24 5.91
N VAL A 19 -15.09 -5.89 5.64
CA VAL A 19 -14.95 -7.35 5.69
C VAL A 19 -15.25 -7.86 7.10
N LEU A 20 -14.62 -7.29 8.12
CA LEU A 20 -14.84 -7.70 9.51
C LEU A 20 -16.27 -7.39 9.98
N SER A 21 -16.81 -6.22 9.66
CA SER A 21 -18.20 -5.88 9.99
C SER A 21 -19.17 -6.90 9.43
N SER A 22 -19.02 -7.26 8.16
CA SER A 22 -19.88 -8.25 7.49
C SER A 22 -19.70 -9.64 8.10
N LEU A 23 -18.45 -10.02 8.39
CA LEU A 23 -18.14 -11.31 9.03
C LEU A 23 -18.83 -11.43 10.39
N PHE A 24 -18.63 -10.48 11.31
CA PHE A 24 -19.24 -10.54 12.64
C PHE A 24 -20.76 -10.43 12.59
N LYS A 25 -21.30 -9.61 11.66
CA LYS A 25 -22.74 -9.44 11.48
C LYS A 25 -23.45 -10.71 11.03
N SER A 26 -22.76 -11.62 10.34
CA SER A 26 -23.31 -12.91 9.89
C SER A 26 -23.85 -13.79 11.04
N LYS A 27 -23.35 -13.59 12.27
CA LYS A 27 -23.87 -14.24 13.49
C LYS A 27 -24.47 -13.23 14.47
N GLY A 28 -24.96 -12.09 13.98
CA GLY A 28 -25.66 -11.09 14.79
C GLY A 28 -24.77 -10.18 15.65
N ILE A 29 -23.44 -10.29 15.59
CA ILE A 29 -22.52 -9.47 16.37
C ILE A 29 -22.25 -8.13 15.67
N ASN A 30 -22.50 -7.02 16.35
CA ASN A 30 -22.10 -5.69 15.88
C ASN A 30 -20.68 -5.35 16.36
N ILE A 31 -19.96 -4.53 15.61
CA ILE A 31 -18.61 -4.10 16.01
C ILE A 31 -18.62 -2.65 16.52
N ILE A 32 -17.78 -2.39 17.53
CA ILE A 32 -17.32 -1.06 17.90
C ILE A 32 -15.87 -0.94 17.44
N VAL A 33 -15.51 0.14 16.76
CA VAL A 33 -14.14 0.32 16.27
C VAL A 33 -13.34 1.18 17.23
N VAL A 34 -12.21 0.63 17.69
CA VAL A 34 -11.31 1.23 18.67
C VAL A 34 -10.18 1.97 17.97
N THR A 35 -10.12 3.30 18.11
CA THR A 35 -9.17 4.18 17.42
C THR A 35 -7.89 4.46 18.19
N LYS A 36 -7.74 3.93 19.41
CA LYS A 36 -6.60 4.25 20.30
C LYS A 36 -5.24 3.96 19.67
N GLY A 37 -5.14 2.91 18.87
CA GLY A 37 -3.89 2.50 18.23
C GLY A 37 -3.43 3.41 17.08
N VAL A 38 -4.32 4.31 16.65
CA VAL A 38 -4.07 5.29 15.59
C VAL A 38 -4.24 6.73 16.10
N CYS A 39 -4.18 6.92 17.42
CA CYS A 39 -4.29 8.21 18.11
C CYS A 39 -5.49 9.05 17.63
N ALA A 40 -6.61 8.35 17.35
CA ALA A 40 -7.84 8.94 16.84
C ALA A 40 -7.61 9.93 15.69
N ASP A 41 -6.75 9.55 14.73
CA ASP A 41 -6.54 10.34 13.53
C ASP A 41 -7.88 10.63 12.82
N PRO A 42 -8.23 11.92 12.58
CA PRO A 42 -9.52 12.28 12.02
C PRO A 42 -9.78 11.73 10.62
N HIS A 43 -8.75 11.54 9.79
CA HIS A 43 -8.92 10.96 8.46
C HIS A 43 -9.29 9.48 8.56
N ILE A 44 -8.63 8.75 9.47
CA ILE A 44 -8.97 7.35 9.77
C ILE A 44 -10.38 7.25 10.37
N ALA A 45 -10.70 8.08 11.37
CA ALA A 45 -12.02 8.10 11.99
C ALA A 45 -13.14 8.36 10.96
N ASN A 46 -12.96 9.33 10.08
CA ASN A 46 -13.91 9.64 9.02
C ASN A 46 -14.08 8.49 8.02
N ILE A 47 -13.01 7.81 7.60
CA ILE A 47 -13.16 6.69 6.67
C ILE A 47 -13.86 5.49 7.32
N LEU A 48 -13.67 5.28 8.63
CA LEU A 48 -14.38 4.25 9.39
C LEU A 48 -15.89 4.54 9.41
N VAL A 49 -16.29 5.79 9.72
CA VAL A 49 -17.70 6.20 9.70
C VAL A 49 -18.30 6.06 8.30
N LYS A 50 -17.61 6.56 7.27
CA LYS A 50 -18.03 6.39 5.85
C LYS A 50 -18.14 4.93 5.43
N SER A 51 -17.45 4.02 6.13
CA SER A 51 -17.52 2.58 5.89
C SER A 51 -18.65 1.89 6.64
N GLY A 52 -19.52 2.63 7.34
CA GLY A 52 -20.71 2.13 8.03
C GLY A 52 -20.53 1.92 9.54
N VAL A 53 -19.40 2.30 10.12
CA VAL A 53 -19.17 2.21 11.57
C VAL A 53 -19.99 3.25 12.31
N LYS A 54 -20.80 2.81 13.27
CA LYS A 54 -21.68 3.69 14.07
C LYS A 54 -21.06 4.18 15.37
N ILE A 55 -20.24 3.34 16.00
CA ILE A 55 -19.64 3.61 17.31
C ILE A 55 -18.12 3.58 17.17
N LEU A 56 -17.49 4.70 17.51
CA LEU A 56 -16.05 4.83 17.65
C LEU A 56 -15.68 4.85 19.13
N ALA A 57 -14.57 4.21 19.45
CA ALA A 57 -14.12 4.04 20.82
C ALA A 57 -12.67 4.46 20.98
N ASP A 58 -12.36 5.14 22.09
CA ASP A 58 -10.98 5.45 22.45
C ASP A 58 -10.75 5.32 23.95
N SER A 59 -9.50 5.11 24.36
CA SER A 59 -9.12 5.07 25.76
C SER A 59 -8.79 6.45 26.33
N ARG A 60 -8.69 7.49 25.51
CA ARG A 60 -8.34 8.84 25.96
C ARG A 60 -9.47 9.81 25.59
N ILE A 61 -9.91 10.62 26.55
CA ILE A 61 -10.93 11.64 26.32
C ILE A 61 -10.46 12.70 25.30
N ALA A 62 -9.17 13.07 25.35
CA ALA A 62 -8.57 14.00 24.39
C ALA A 62 -8.68 13.50 22.94
N ASN A 63 -8.55 12.18 22.72
CA ASN A 63 -8.71 11.58 21.40
C ASN A 63 -10.17 11.65 20.90
N ILE A 64 -11.14 11.50 21.81
CA ILE A 64 -12.56 11.65 21.47
C ILE A 64 -12.87 13.10 21.09
N LYS A 65 -12.42 14.06 21.90
CA LYS A 65 -12.53 15.50 21.60
C LYS A 65 -11.93 15.86 20.25
N LYS A 66 -10.71 15.38 19.97
CA LYS A 66 -10.04 15.56 18.68
C LYS A 66 -10.91 15.11 17.50
N MET A 67 -11.61 13.98 17.61
CA MET A 67 -12.52 13.50 16.56
C MET A 67 -13.77 14.38 16.45
N GLN A 68 -14.34 14.82 17.57
CA GLN A 68 -15.52 15.69 17.60
C GLN A 68 -15.23 17.08 16.99
N GLU A 69 -14.11 17.68 17.38
CA GLU A 69 -13.61 18.96 16.87
C GLU A 69 -13.35 18.87 15.35
N ALA A 70 -12.87 17.72 14.87
CA ALA A 70 -12.72 17.44 13.45
C ALA A 70 -14.04 17.09 12.72
N GLY A 71 -15.18 17.20 13.39
CA GLY A 71 -16.52 17.01 12.80
C GLY A 71 -16.92 15.55 12.56
N VAL A 72 -16.20 14.57 13.11
CA VAL A 72 -16.53 13.15 12.94
C VAL A 72 -17.89 12.84 13.57
N LYS A 73 -18.82 12.32 12.76
CA LYS A 73 -20.19 11.99 13.19
C LYS A 73 -20.32 10.52 13.58
N ALA A 74 -20.09 10.21 14.85
CA ALA A 74 -20.25 8.86 15.41
C ALA A 74 -20.79 8.94 16.85
N THR A 75 -21.27 7.82 17.37
CA THR A 75 -21.41 7.63 18.82
C THR A 75 -20.02 7.36 19.42
N PHE A 76 -19.66 8.07 20.48
CA PHE A 76 -18.36 7.96 21.12
C PHE A 76 -18.42 7.18 22.43
N LEU A 77 -17.59 6.14 22.53
CA LEU A 77 -17.42 5.30 23.73
C LEU A 77 -16.02 5.48 24.33
N LEU A 78 -15.93 5.86 25.60
CA LEU A 78 -14.68 5.73 26.34
C LEU A 78 -14.47 4.28 26.79
N ILE A 79 -13.40 3.64 26.33
CA ILE A 79 -13.10 2.22 26.61
C ILE A 79 -12.19 1.98 27.82
N ARG A 80 -12.26 2.86 28.82
CA ARG A 80 -11.65 2.67 30.13
C ARG A 80 -12.53 3.29 31.20
N THR A 81 -12.40 2.80 32.44
CA THR A 81 -12.92 3.50 33.61
C THR A 81 -12.37 4.93 33.63
N PRO A 82 -13.22 5.97 33.69
CA PRO A 82 -12.79 7.36 33.76
C PRO A 82 -11.89 7.65 34.95
N MET A 83 -10.95 8.57 34.77
CA MET A 83 -10.31 9.23 35.92
C MET A 83 -11.35 10.18 36.55
N ILE A 84 -11.41 10.25 37.88
CA ILE A 84 -12.34 11.16 38.60
C ILE A 84 -12.15 12.61 38.12
N SER A 85 -10.91 13.04 37.92
CA SER A 85 -10.56 14.37 37.41
C SER A 85 -11.05 14.65 35.98
N GLN A 86 -11.46 13.63 35.23
CA GLN A 86 -12.00 13.73 33.87
C GLN A 86 -13.49 13.39 33.81
N ALA A 87 -14.14 13.06 34.94
CA ALA A 87 -15.51 12.56 34.95
C ALA A 87 -16.51 13.53 34.29
N GLU A 88 -16.38 14.83 34.55
CA GLU A 88 -17.21 15.87 33.92
C GLU A 88 -17.05 15.88 32.39
N SER A 89 -15.81 15.91 31.90
CA SER A 89 -15.52 15.84 30.47
C SER A 89 -16.04 14.55 29.85
N VAL A 90 -15.98 13.42 30.55
CA VAL A 90 -16.56 12.17 30.02
C VAL A 90 -18.07 12.29 29.84
N VAL A 91 -18.79 12.88 30.79
CA VAL A 91 -20.24 13.12 30.68
C VAL A 91 -20.59 14.11 29.55
N LEU A 92 -19.74 15.11 29.33
CA LEU A 92 -19.99 16.13 28.31
C LEU A 92 -19.65 15.67 26.90
N ASP A 93 -18.53 14.96 26.75
CA ASP A 93 -17.86 14.73 25.47
C ASP A 93 -18.00 13.27 24.98
N THR A 94 -18.64 12.38 25.74
CA THR A 94 -18.88 10.99 25.30
C THR A 94 -20.34 10.60 25.45
N ASP A 95 -20.78 9.67 24.60
CA ASP A 95 -22.13 9.11 24.73
C ASP A 95 -22.20 7.98 25.75
N MET A 96 -21.07 7.28 25.94
CA MET A 96 -20.97 6.08 26.78
C MET A 96 -19.56 5.93 27.38
N SER A 97 -19.45 5.24 28.52
CA SER A 97 -18.14 4.78 29.06
C SER A 97 -18.17 3.37 29.63
N LEU A 98 -17.04 2.66 29.51
CA LEU A 98 -16.79 1.41 30.22
C LEU A 98 -16.40 1.71 31.67
N ASN A 99 -16.95 0.97 32.63
CA ASN A 99 -16.69 1.20 34.05
C ASN A 99 -16.57 -0.11 34.83
N SER A 100 -15.71 -0.13 35.83
CA SER A 100 -15.60 -1.21 36.82
C SER A 100 -15.61 -0.71 38.26
N GLU A 101 -15.48 0.61 38.48
CA GLU A 101 -15.28 1.21 39.80
C GLU A 101 -16.49 2.06 40.20
N LEU A 102 -17.13 1.74 41.32
CA LEU A 102 -18.36 2.39 41.75
C LEU A 102 -18.17 3.85 42.15
N SER A 103 -17.04 4.18 42.78
CA SER A 103 -16.73 5.58 43.15
C SER A 103 -16.65 6.48 41.92
N VAL A 104 -16.14 5.97 40.80
CA VAL A 104 -16.12 6.68 39.51
C VAL A 104 -17.53 6.84 38.95
N ILE A 105 -18.37 5.79 38.99
CA ILE A 105 -19.76 5.87 38.48
C ILE A 105 -20.58 6.89 39.30
N LYS A 106 -20.38 6.97 40.61
CA LYS A 106 -20.99 8.01 41.46
C LYS A 106 -20.58 9.41 41.00
N LYS A 107 -19.30 9.62 40.69
CA LYS A 107 -18.83 10.91 40.17
C LYS A 107 -19.43 11.24 38.80
N LEU A 108 -19.56 10.25 37.91
CA LEU A 108 -20.27 10.43 36.64
C LEU A 108 -21.74 10.81 36.86
N SER A 109 -22.41 10.19 37.84
CA SER A 109 -23.80 10.49 38.20
C SER A 109 -23.96 11.95 38.67
N GLU A 110 -23.07 12.43 39.53
CA GLU A 110 -23.05 13.83 39.99
C GLU A 110 -22.96 14.81 38.81
N PHE A 111 -22.00 14.61 37.91
CA PHE A 111 -21.83 15.49 36.76
C PHE A 111 -22.95 15.33 35.71
N ALA A 112 -23.48 14.12 35.52
CA ALA A 112 -24.64 13.89 34.65
C ALA A 112 -25.86 14.67 35.14
N LEU A 113 -26.12 14.66 36.45
CA LEU A 113 -27.18 15.46 37.06
C LEU A 113 -26.92 16.97 36.93
N LEU A 114 -25.69 17.40 37.21
CA LEU A 114 -25.29 18.80 37.06
C LEU A 114 -25.57 19.34 35.65
N HIS A 115 -25.24 18.54 34.64
CA HIS A 115 -25.41 18.89 33.22
C HIS A 115 -26.75 18.46 32.62
N ARG A 116 -27.69 17.97 33.46
CA ARG A 116 -29.03 17.49 33.05
C ARG A 116 -28.96 16.45 31.90
N LYS A 117 -27.95 15.59 31.94
CA LYS A 117 -27.72 14.49 31.00
C LYS A 117 -27.98 13.15 31.66
N VAL A 118 -28.17 12.13 30.84
CA VAL A 118 -28.10 10.73 31.25
C VAL A 118 -26.87 10.11 30.60
N HIS A 119 -25.88 9.78 31.41
CA HIS A 119 -24.65 9.15 30.94
C HIS A 119 -24.81 7.63 30.92
N LYS A 120 -24.50 7.02 29.78
CA LYS A 120 -24.63 5.57 29.59
C LYS A 120 -23.35 4.86 30.00
N ILE A 121 -23.50 3.73 30.69
CA ILE A 121 -22.36 2.92 31.11
C ILE A 121 -22.48 1.47 30.67
N ILE A 122 -21.34 0.83 30.46
CA ILE A 122 -21.20 -0.62 30.34
C ILE A 122 -20.31 -1.08 31.49
N LEU A 123 -20.77 -2.05 32.27
CA LEU A 123 -19.97 -2.59 33.36
C LEU A 123 -19.00 -3.66 32.84
N MET A 124 -17.72 -3.50 33.16
CA MET A 124 -16.71 -4.49 32.81
C MET A 124 -16.68 -5.60 33.85
N VAL A 125 -16.68 -6.84 33.39
CA VAL A 125 -16.67 -8.07 34.18
C VAL A 125 -15.33 -8.76 34.00
N GLU A 126 -14.68 -9.04 35.12
CA GLU A 126 -13.41 -9.76 35.16
C GLU A 126 -13.65 -11.26 34.93
N LEU A 127 -13.06 -11.81 33.88
CA LEU A 127 -13.22 -13.22 33.48
C LEU A 127 -11.88 -13.96 33.29
N GLY A 128 -10.75 -13.36 33.66
CA GLY A 128 -9.44 -14.00 33.75
C GLY A 128 -8.24 -13.13 33.35
N ASP A 129 -8.44 -11.99 32.68
CA ASP A 129 -7.30 -11.16 32.24
C ASP A 129 -6.63 -10.42 33.41
N LEU A 130 -7.32 -10.32 34.56
CA LEU A 130 -6.85 -9.67 35.81
C LEU A 130 -6.37 -8.23 35.60
N ARG A 131 -7.01 -7.52 34.67
CA ARG A 131 -6.61 -6.18 34.22
C ARG A 131 -7.61 -5.12 34.66
N GLU A 132 -8.87 -5.32 34.29
CA GLU A 132 -9.99 -4.48 34.71
C GLU A 132 -11.26 -5.32 34.78
N GLY A 133 -12.17 -4.93 35.67
CA GLY A 133 -13.49 -5.53 35.74
C GLY A 133 -13.92 -5.84 37.17
N ILE A 134 -15.22 -6.01 37.32
CA ILE A 134 -15.86 -6.41 38.56
C ILE A 134 -15.84 -7.94 38.60
N LEU A 135 -15.41 -8.52 39.72
CA LEU A 135 -15.49 -9.97 39.91
C LEU A 135 -16.95 -10.44 39.84
N PRO A 136 -17.24 -11.59 39.23
CA PRO A 136 -18.62 -12.09 39.12
C PRO A 136 -19.37 -12.14 40.46
N SER A 137 -18.67 -12.48 41.55
CA SER A 137 -19.23 -12.52 42.91
C SER A 137 -19.64 -11.14 43.47
N GLN A 138 -19.07 -10.05 42.95
CA GLN A 138 -19.34 -8.67 43.39
C GLN A 138 -20.32 -7.95 42.45
N LEU A 139 -20.52 -8.46 41.24
CA LEU A 139 -21.24 -7.79 40.16
C LEU A 139 -22.68 -7.45 40.52
N GLU A 140 -23.41 -8.37 41.15
CA GLU A 140 -24.79 -8.13 41.56
C GLU A 140 -24.92 -6.97 42.56
N ASN A 141 -24.02 -6.93 43.54
CA ASN A 141 -24.01 -5.85 44.54
C ASN A 141 -23.64 -4.51 43.93
N THR A 142 -22.74 -4.50 42.94
CA THR A 142 -22.42 -3.29 42.18
C THR A 142 -23.61 -2.83 41.36
N ILE A 143 -24.31 -3.72 40.66
CA ILE A 143 -25.50 -3.37 39.85
C ILE A 143 -26.62 -2.79 40.72
N LYS A 144 -26.89 -3.40 41.90
CA LYS A 144 -27.86 -2.83 42.87
C LYS A 144 -27.57 -1.36 43.16
N LYS A 145 -26.31 -1.01 43.40
CA LYS A 145 -25.88 0.36 43.71
C LYS A 145 -25.89 1.27 42.47
N VAL A 146 -25.57 0.75 41.29
CA VAL A 146 -25.61 1.49 40.03
C VAL A 146 -27.05 1.89 39.67
N LEU A 147 -28.01 0.98 39.83
CA LEU A 147 -29.42 1.25 39.49
C LEU A 147 -30.07 2.32 40.37
N THR A 148 -29.50 2.62 41.55
CA THR A 148 -29.98 3.73 42.39
C THR A 148 -29.43 5.11 41.98
N LEU A 149 -28.42 5.15 41.10
CA LEU A 149 -27.78 6.41 40.69
C LEU A 149 -28.58 7.09 39.58
N LYS A 150 -29.13 8.27 39.89
CA LYS A 150 -29.80 9.11 38.89
C LYS A 150 -28.80 9.67 37.87
N GLY A 151 -29.24 9.93 36.66
CA GLY A 151 -28.36 10.40 35.58
C GLY A 151 -27.43 9.33 35.01
N ILE A 152 -27.55 8.06 35.42
CA ILE A 152 -26.81 6.93 34.87
C ILE A 152 -27.77 5.93 34.23
N GLU A 153 -27.43 5.44 33.03
CA GLU A 153 -28.13 4.35 32.35
C GLU A 153 -27.20 3.15 32.15
N LEU A 154 -27.53 2.00 32.75
CA LEU A 154 -26.79 0.75 32.52
C LEU A 154 -27.17 0.16 31.16
N LYS A 155 -26.28 0.29 30.17
CA LYS A 155 -26.51 -0.20 28.80
C LYS A 155 -26.15 -1.66 28.58
N GLY A 156 -25.25 -2.21 29.39
CA GLY A 156 -24.64 -3.49 29.08
C GLY A 156 -23.59 -3.94 30.07
N ILE A 157 -23.06 -5.13 29.78
CA ILE A 157 -21.84 -5.65 30.40
C ILE A 157 -20.82 -6.02 29.32
N GLY A 158 -19.55 -6.03 29.67
CA GLY A 158 -18.49 -6.46 28.76
C GLY A 158 -17.35 -7.11 29.50
N THR A 159 -16.47 -7.79 28.78
CA THR A 159 -15.21 -8.31 29.32
C THR A 159 -14.08 -7.95 28.37
N ASN A 160 -12.84 -7.95 28.84
CA ASN A 160 -11.67 -7.82 28.01
C ASN A 160 -10.71 -8.96 28.32
N LEU A 161 -10.21 -9.62 27.28
CA LEU A 161 -9.36 -10.80 27.35
C LEU A 161 -8.16 -10.62 26.41
N ALA A 162 -7.12 -11.42 26.62
CA ALA A 162 -5.90 -11.46 25.81
C ALA A 162 -5.04 -10.18 25.83
N CYS A 163 -5.28 -9.24 26.74
CA CYS A 163 -4.64 -7.93 26.70
C CYS A 163 -3.49 -7.81 27.71
N PHE A 164 -3.70 -8.22 28.97
CA PHE A 164 -2.66 -8.15 30.00
C PHE A 164 -2.01 -9.51 30.22
N SER A 165 -2.79 -10.52 30.61
CA SER A 165 -2.25 -11.85 30.97
C SER A 165 -2.29 -12.85 29.82
N GLY A 166 -2.91 -12.48 28.69
CA GLY A 166 -2.98 -13.35 27.51
C GLY A 166 -4.07 -14.43 27.59
N VAL A 167 -4.99 -14.35 28.56
CA VAL A 167 -6.12 -15.29 28.66
C VAL A 167 -6.99 -15.19 27.41
N LYS A 168 -7.21 -16.33 26.75
CA LYS A 168 -7.91 -16.37 25.46
C LYS A 168 -9.43 -16.25 25.64
N PRO A 169 -10.15 -15.63 24.69
CA PRO A 169 -11.61 -15.67 24.66
C PRO A 169 -12.09 -17.03 24.16
N THR A 170 -12.27 -17.99 25.09
CA THR A 170 -12.81 -19.32 24.77
C THR A 170 -14.34 -19.32 24.76
N THR A 171 -14.94 -20.38 24.22
CA THR A 171 -16.40 -20.61 24.30
C THR A 171 -16.88 -20.57 25.74
N GLU A 172 -16.18 -21.23 26.65
CA GLU A 172 -16.45 -21.19 28.10
C GLU A 172 -16.55 -19.75 28.63
N LYS A 173 -15.60 -18.86 28.29
CA LYS A 173 -15.65 -17.45 28.74
C LYS A 173 -16.84 -16.69 28.17
N MET A 174 -17.22 -16.97 26.93
CA MET A 174 -18.35 -16.31 26.27
C MET A 174 -19.70 -16.82 26.80
N ASP A 175 -19.78 -18.10 27.16
CA ASP A 175 -20.92 -18.73 27.82
C ASP A 175 -21.09 -18.21 29.25
N MET A 176 -19.98 -18.06 29.99
CA MET A 176 -19.98 -17.41 31.31
C MET A 176 -20.54 -15.99 31.23
N LEU A 177 -20.05 -15.16 30.31
CA LEU A 177 -20.56 -13.79 30.15
C LEU A 177 -22.04 -13.77 29.74
N SER A 178 -22.44 -14.70 28.87
CA SER A 178 -23.85 -14.84 28.43
C SER A 178 -24.76 -15.23 29.59
N THR A 179 -24.33 -16.17 30.43
CA THR A 179 -25.07 -16.62 31.63
C THR A 179 -25.20 -15.48 32.64
N ILE A 180 -24.13 -14.73 32.86
CA ILE A 180 -24.14 -13.53 33.71
C ILE A 180 -25.16 -12.50 33.19
N ALA A 181 -25.18 -12.25 31.87
CA ALA A 181 -26.13 -11.32 31.26
C ALA A 181 -27.59 -11.75 31.51
N VAL A 182 -27.93 -13.02 31.25
CA VAL A 182 -29.28 -13.56 31.49
C VAL A 182 -29.68 -13.46 32.95
N SER A 183 -28.76 -13.81 33.87
CA SER A 183 -29.01 -13.74 35.31
C SER A 183 -29.31 -12.31 35.78
N ILE A 184 -28.51 -11.34 35.32
CA ILE A 184 -28.70 -9.92 35.64
C ILE A 184 -30.05 -9.40 35.14
N GLU A 185 -30.39 -9.66 33.88
CA GLU A 185 -31.65 -9.21 33.29
C GLU A 185 -32.85 -9.77 34.03
N LYS A 186 -32.85 -11.07 34.33
CA LYS A 186 -33.91 -11.74 35.09
C LYS A 186 -34.04 -11.17 36.50
N LYS A 187 -32.92 -11.00 37.21
CA LYS A 187 -32.92 -10.61 38.63
C LYS A 187 -33.34 -9.15 38.82
N PHE A 188 -32.85 -8.27 37.97
CA PHE A 188 -33.09 -6.82 38.09
C PHE A 188 -34.23 -6.31 37.20
N HIS A 189 -34.85 -7.19 36.40
CA HIS A 189 -35.92 -6.84 35.45
C HIS A 189 -35.50 -5.72 34.49
N ILE A 190 -34.24 -5.80 34.02
CA ILE A 190 -33.66 -4.86 33.06
C ILE A 190 -33.35 -5.56 31.74
N LYS A 191 -33.09 -4.78 30.68
CA LYS A 191 -32.64 -5.28 29.38
C LYS A 191 -31.28 -4.71 29.03
N LEU A 192 -30.28 -5.57 28.86
CA LEU A 192 -28.94 -5.21 28.47
C LEU A 192 -28.85 -5.20 26.93
N SER A 193 -28.60 -4.02 26.38
CA SER A 193 -28.49 -3.83 24.92
C SER A 193 -27.13 -4.24 24.36
N ILE A 194 -26.07 -4.21 25.18
CA ILE A 194 -24.70 -4.49 24.75
C ILE A 194 -24.08 -5.55 25.66
N ILE A 195 -23.80 -6.72 25.10
CA ILE A 195 -23.01 -7.78 25.74
C ILE A 195 -21.70 -7.92 24.96
N SER A 196 -20.66 -7.25 25.45
CA SER A 196 -19.44 -7.03 24.69
C SER A 196 -18.35 -8.04 25.05
N GLY A 197 -18.21 -9.07 24.22
CA GLY A 197 -17.41 -10.27 24.51
C GLY A 197 -15.89 -10.11 24.48
N GLY A 198 -15.37 -8.97 24.02
CA GLY A 198 -13.92 -8.74 24.00
C GLY A 198 -13.46 -7.88 22.84
N ASN A 199 -12.34 -8.25 22.25
CA ASN A 199 -11.58 -7.43 21.31
C ASN A 199 -11.19 -8.22 20.04
N SER A 200 -10.19 -7.74 19.30
CA SER A 200 -9.67 -8.39 18.08
C SER A 200 -9.29 -9.88 18.28
N ALA A 201 -8.89 -10.29 19.49
CA ALA A 201 -8.54 -11.67 19.82
C ALA A 201 -9.72 -12.66 19.76
N ASN A 202 -10.96 -12.16 19.71
CA ASN A 202 -12.17 -13.00 19.59
C ASN A 202 -12.36 -13.60 18.19
N TYR A 203 -11.54 -13.23 17.19
CA TYR A 203 -11.70 -13.73 15.82
C TYR A 203 -11.69 -15.28 15.74
N ASN A 204 -10.78 -15.95 16.45
CA ASN A 204 -10.68 -17.41 16.41
C ASN A 204 -11.93 -18.07 17.02
N TRP A 205 -12.37 -17.61 18.20
CA TRP A 205 -13.62 -18.08 18.81
C TRP A 205 -14.81 -17.86 17.90
N PHE A 206 -14.94 -16.66 17.32
CA PHE A 206 -16.03 -16.34 16.42
C PHE A 206 -16.05 -17.27 15.19
N SER A 207 -14.87 -17.57 14.65
CA SER A 207 -14.73 -18.40 13.45
C SER A 207 -15.14 -19.85 13.69
N THR A 208 -14.92 -20.38 14.90
CA THR A 208 -15.18 -21.78 15.23
C THR A 208 -16.52 -22.01 15.93
N THR A 209 -17.06 -21.01 16.64
CA THR A 209 -18.30 -21.20 17.39
C THR A 209 -19.53 -21.29 16.49
N LYS A 210 -20.48 -22.18 16.81
CA LYS A 210 -21.79 -22.25 16.14
C LYS A 210 -22.81 -21.34 16.80
N ASP A 211 -22.65 -21.10 18.09
CA ASP A 211 -23.53 -20.27 18.90
C ASP A 211 -22.73 -19.14 19.56
N VAL A 212 -23.26 -17.92 19.49
CA VAL A 212 -22.66 -16.74 20.13
C VAL A 212 -23.33 -16.42 21.46
N GLY A 213 -24.36 -17.19 21.85
CA GLY A 213 -25.13 -17.00 23.06
C GLY A 213 -25.73 -15.59 23.11
N ARG A 214 -25.45 -14.85 24.18
CA ARG A 214 -25.88 -13.46 24.33
C ARG A 214 -24.88 -12.45 23.81
N ILE A 215 -23.69 -12.87 23.37
CA ILE A 215 -22.67 -11.96 22.85
C ILE A 215 -23.20 -11.32 21.57
N ASN A 216 -23.37 -10.00 21.61
CA ASN A 216 -23.90 -9.23 20.47
C ASN A 216 -22.96 -8.10 20.05
N ASN A 217 -21.80 -7.98 20.71
CA ASN A 217 -20.85 -6.92 20.45
C ASN A 217 -19.39 -7.35 20.65
N LEU A 218 -18.49 -6.81 19.81
CA LEU A 218 -17.03 -6.90 19.96
C LEU A 218 -16.36 -5.54 19.68
N ARG A 219 -15.21 -5.29 20.31
CA ARG A 219 -14.47 -4.02 20.23
C ARG A 219 -13.16 -4.21 19.47
N LEU A 220 -13.16 -3.91 18.18
CA LEU A 220 -12.05 -4.25 17.28
C LEU A 220 -11.15 -3.05 17.03
N GLY A 221 -9.84 -3.27 16.96
CA GLY A 221 -8.86 -2.23 16.61
C GLY A 221 -7.73 -2.83 15.78
N GLU A 222 -6.85 -3.59 16.42
CA GLU A 222 -5.69 -4.23 15.77
C GLU A 222 -6.03 -5.00 14.49
N SER A 223 -7.05 -5.86 14.53
CA SER A 223 -7.46 -6.66 13.36
C SER A 223 -7.91 -5.80 12.17
N ILE A 224 -8.53 -4.64 12.43
CA ILE A 224 -8.94 -3.69 11.38
C ILE A 224 -7.71 -3.02 10.77
N PHE A 225 -6.77 -2.56 11.60
CA PHE A 225 -5.64 -1.76 11.14
C PHE A 225 -4.50 -2.58 10.55
N LEU A 226 -4.25 -3.77 11.11
CA LEU A 226 -3.11 -4.61 10.73
C LEU A 226 -3.51 -5.89 10.01
N GLY A 227 -4.79 -6.28 10.01
CA GLY A 227 -5.24 -7.46 9.26
C GLY A 227 -4.74 -8.79 9.82
N TYR A 228 -4.29 -8.84 11.07
CA TYR A 228 -3.82 -10.04 11.76
C TYR A 228 -4.76 -10.44 12.90
N GLU A 229 -4.75 -11.73 13.23
CA GLU A 229 -5.33 -12.27 14.44
C GLU A 229 -4.32 -12.13 15.59
N PRO A 230 -4.65 -11.39 16.68
CA PRO A 230 -3.67 -11.02 17.71
C PRO A 230 -3.00 -12.20 18.44
N LEU A 231 -3.72 -13.30 18.68
CA LEU A 231 -3.19 -14.41 19.48
C LEU A 231 -2.20 -15.30 18.73
N THR A 232 -2.40 -15.47 17.43
CA THR A 232 -1.58 -16.34 16.58
C THR A 232 -0.62 -15.58 15.70
N GLY A 233 -0.81 -14.26 15.53
CA GLY A 233 -0.06 -13.45 14.60
C GLY A 233 -0.28 -13.83 13.13
N LYS A 234 -1.32 -14.62 12.83
CA LYS A 234 -1.62 -15.07 11.47
C LYS A 234 -2.50 -14.05 10.75
N PRO A 235 -2.29 -13.84 9.44
CA PRO A 235 -3.19 -13.00 8.64
C PRO A 235 -4.63 -13.50 8.70
N ILE A 236 -5.56 -12.58 8.89
CA ILE A 236 -6.99 -12.90 8.73
C ILE A 236 -7.30 -12.90 7.23
N PRO A 237 -7.96 -13.96 6.70
CA PRO A 237 -8.31 -14.04 5.29
C PRO A 237 -9.03 -12.80 4.77
N LYS A 238 -8.66 -12.36 3.56
CA LYS A 238 -9.20 -11.19 2.84
C LYS A 238 -8.88 -9.82 3.45
N LEU A 239 -8.14 -9.74 4.56
CA LEU A 239 -7.69 -8.45 5.09
C LEU A 239 -6.34 -8.06 4.50
N TYR A 240 -6.09 -6.76 4.41
CA TYR A 240 -4.78 -6.20 4.08
C TYR A 240 -3.92 -6.06 5.33
N GLN A 241 -2.63 -6.43 5.23
CA GLN A 241 -1.63 -6.32 6.29
C GLN A 241 -0.70 -5.11 6.15
N ASP A 242 -0.87 -4.35 5.07
CA ASP A 242 -0.03 -3.23 4.66
C ASP A 242 -0.85 -1.94 4.49
N ALA A 243 -1.88 -1.79 5.34
CA ALA A 243 -2.61 -0.54 5.48
C ALA A 243 -1.76 0.55 6.15
N PHE A 244 -0.73 0.15 6.91
CA PHE A 244 0.27 1.00 7.52
C PHE A 244 1.66 0.52 7.13
N MET A 245 2.47 1.40 6.59
CA MET A 245 3.85 1.12 6.20
C MET A 245 4.75 2.18 6.83
N LEU A 246 5.67 1.77 7.71
CA LEU A 246 6.68 2.70 8.23
C LEU A 246 7.85 2.76 7.26
N VAL A 247 8.35 3.95 6.99
CA VAL A 247 9.45 4.21 6.06
C VAL A 247 10.51 5.07 6.73
N ALA A 248 11.76 4.64 6.63
CA ALA A 248 12.91 5.42 7.07
C ALA A 248 13.99 5.43 5.98
N GLU A 249 14.76 6.51 5.97
CA GLU A 249 15.85 6.71 5.01
C GLU A 249 17.15 6.10 5.53
N VAL A 250 17.93 5.49 4.63
CA VAL A 250 19.32 5.10 4.86
C VAL A 250 20.18 6.36 4.93
N ILE A 251 20.75 6.65 6.10
CA ILE A 251 21.65 7.79 6.30
C ILE A 251 23.13 7.40 6.32
N GLU A 252 23.42 6.11 6.46
CA GLU A 252 24.78 5.58 6.33
C GLU A 252 24.74 4.17 5.73
N LEU A 253 25.69 3.84 4.87
CA LEU A 253 25.91 2.48 4.38
C LEU A 253 27.41 2.23 4.17
N LYS A 254 27.96 1.23 4.88
CA LYS A 254 29.38 0.85 4.80
C LYS A 254 29.56 -0.66 4.99
N ASN A 255 30.67 -1.19 4.50
CA ASN A 255 31.13 -2.51 4.89
C ASN A 255 31.78 -2.41 6.28
N LYS A 256 31.25 -3.13 7.27
CA LYS A 256 31.77 -3.13 8.66
C LYS A 256 31.80 -4.56 9.20
N SER A 257 32.65 -4.79 10.22
CA SER A 257 32.60 -6.04 10.99
C SER A 257 31.21 -6.23 11.62
N SER A 258 30.72 -7.46 11.60
CA SER A 258 29.47 -7.87 12.24
C SER A 258 29.54 -7.80 13.77
N VAL A 259 30.74 -7.98 14.35
CA VAL A 259 31.00 -7.89 15.79
C VAL A 259 31.78 -6.61 16.15
N PRO A 260 31.48 -5.97 17.31
CA PRO A 260 32.25 -4.84 17.80
C PRO A 260 33.66 -5.26 18.25
N ASN A 261 34.60 -4.32 18.23
CA ASN A 261 35.93 -4.49 18.83
C ASN A 261 35.94 -3.78 20.20
N GLY A 262 36.28 -4.51 21.26
CA GLY A 262 36.36 -3.99 22.64
C GLY A 262 35.54 -4.82 23.65
N GLU A 263 35.68 -4.48 24.92
CA GLU A 263 34.89 -5.08 26.00
C GLU A 263 33.43 -4.65 25.92
N ILE A 264 32.50 -5.60 26.01
CA ILE A 264 31.07 -5.34 25.90
C ILE A 264 30.46 -5.07 27.28
N GLY A 265 30.03 -3.83 27.49
CA GLY A 265 29.25 -3.38 28.65
C GLY A 265 27.73 -3.42 28.43
N LEU A 266 27.00 -2.65 29.24
CA LEU A 266 25.56 -2.43 29.04
C LEU A 266 25.33 -1.36 27.95
N ASP A 267 24.27 -1.53 27.17
CA ASP A 267 23.78 -0.51 26.24
C ASP A 267 22.96 0.57 26.96
N ALA A 268 22.53 1.59 26.20
CA ALA A 268 21.74 2.71 26.71
C ALA A 268 20.37 2.32 27.30
N PHE A 269 19.94 1.06 27.15
CA PHE A 269 18.68 0.51 27.64
C PHE A 269 18.87 -0.58 28.69
N GLY A 270 20.10 -0.72 29.23
CA GLY A 270 20.43 -1.66 30.29
C GLY A 270 20.58 -3.12 29.85
N ASN A 271 20.65 -3.39 28.54
CA ASN A 271 20.88 -4.73 28.03
C ASN A 271 22.37 -4.95 27.78
N LYS A 272 22.85 -6.18 27.97
CA LYS A 272 24.19 -6.59 27.51
C LYS A 272 24.08 -7.24 26.12
N PRO A 273 24.40 -6.53 25.03
CA PRO A 273 24.15 -7.02 23.69
C PRO A 273 25.05 -8.22 23.36
N LYS A 274 24.52 -9.13 22.54
CA LYS A 274 25.27 -10.26 21.98
C LYS A 274 25.22 -10.18 20.47
N PHE A 275 26.37 -10.34 19.83
CA PHE A 275 26.51 -10.26 18.38
C PHE A 275 26.94 -11.62 17.83
N LYS A 276 26.34 -12.01 16.70
CA LYS A 276 26.77 -13.18 15.94
C LYS A 276 27.84 -12.75 14.93
N ASP A 277 28.97 -13.43 14.92
CA ASP A 277 30.00 -13.21 13.90
C ASP A 277 29.54 -13.76 12.55
N GLN A 278 29.50 -12.86 11.57
CA GLN A 278 29.16 -13.09 10.17
C GLN A 278 30.28 -12.52 9.26
N GLY A 279 31.43 -12.15 9.82
CA GLY A 279 32.50 -11.45 9.12
C GLY A 279 32.12 -10.02 8.73
N MET A 280 32.53 -9.61 7.52
CA MET A 280 32.21 -8.30 6.96
C MET A 280 30.80 -8.27 6.39
N ILE A 281 29.99 -7.31 6.85
CA ILE A 281 28.61 -7.13 6.42
C ILE A 281 28.39 -5.73 5.84
N ARG A 282 27.38 -5.60 4.96
CA ARG A 282 26.88 -4.30 4.47
C ARG A 282 25.98 -3.69 5.54
N ARG A 283 26.56 -2.95 6.47
CA ARG A 283 25.84 -2.33 7.59
C ARG A 283 25.28 -0.98 7.16
N ALA A 284 23.97 -0.80 7.32
CA ALA A 284 23.28 0.46 7.08
C ALA A 284 22.66 1.01 8.37
N ILE A 285 22.53 2.34 8.43
CA ILE A 285 21.87 3.05 9.52
C ILE A 285 20.64 3.75 8.96
N LEU A 286 19.51 3.58 9.64
CA LEU A 286 18.25 4.27 9.34
C LEU A 286 18.01 5.38 10.35
N ALA A 287 17.49 6.52 9.88
CA ALA A 287 17.16 7.71 10.70
C ALA A 287 15.84 7.56 11.47
N MET A 288 15.76 6.52 12.32
CA MET A 288 14.75 6.35 13.36
C MET A 288 15.26 5.32 14.37
N GLY A 289 14.88 5.41 15.64
CA GLY A 289 15.29 4.47 16.68
C GLY A 289 14.17 4.11 17.65
N VAL A 290 14.54 3.63 18.84
CA VAL A 290 13.56 3.20 19.85
C VAL A 290 12.76 4.35 20.46
N GLN A 291 13.23 5.60 20.35
CA GLN A 291 12.45 6.78 20.73
C GLN A 291 11.25 6.98 19.80
N ASP A 292 11.37 6.57 18.54
CA ASP A 292 10.35 6.77 17.51
C ASP A 292 9.38 5.61 17.44
N VAL A 293 9.87 4.38 17.56
CA VAL A 293 9.09 3.17 17.31
C VAL A 293 9.57 1.95 18.10
N MET A 294 8.65 1.07 18.47
CA MET A 294 8.98 -0.27 18.97
C MET A 294 9.58 -1.13 17.85
N VAL A 295 10.91 -1.15 17.78
CA VAL A 295 11.69 -1.80 16.72
C VAL A 295 11.41 -3.31 16.60
N THR A 296 11.17 -4.00 17.72
CA THR A 296 10.82 -5.44 17.73
C THR A 296 9.50 -5.77 17.04
N GLY A 297 8.66 -4.76 16.80
CA GLY A 297 7.41 -4.89 16.06
C GLY A 297 7.55 -4.60 14.56
N LEU A 298 8.75 -4.35 14.04
CA LEU A 298 8.98 -4.08 12.61
C LEU A 298 9.23 -5.37 11.83
N THR A 299 8.74 -5.42 10.60
CA THR A 299 9.06 -6.50 9.65
C THR A 299 9.46 -5.89 8.32
N PRO A 300 10.72 -6.05 7.88
CA PRO A 300 11.20 -5.47 6.63
C PRO A 300 10.46 -6.01 5.39
N LYS A 301 10.31 -5.16 4.37
CA LYS A 301 9.80 -5.58 3.04
C LYS A 301 10.88 -6.08 2.09
N LEU A 302 12.13 -5.73 2.37
CA LEU A 302 13.32 -6.17 1.65
C LEU A 302 13.95 -7.36 2.40
N ASP A 303 14.81 -8.12 1.73
CA ASP A 303 15.62 -9.15 2.38
C ASP A 303 16.80 -8.51 3.14
N ILE A 304 16.47 -7.84 4.24
CA ILE A 304 17.41 -7.25 5.19
C ILE A 304 17.24 -7.87 6.58
N GLU A 305 18.19 -7.64 7.47
CA GLU A 305 18.12 -8.04 8.87
C GLU A 305 18.27 -6.83 9.78
N ILE A 306 17.38 -6.67 10.76
CA ILE A 306 17.53 -5.65 11.81
C ILE A 306 18.49 -6.23 12.86
N LEU A 307 19.67 -5.60 13.00
CA LEU A 307 20.70 -6.02 13.93
C LEU A 307 20.46 -5.47 15.34
N GLY A 308 19.84 -4.30 15.44
CA GLY A 308 19.56 -3.63 16.70
C GLY A 308 19.15 -2.17 16.48
N ALA A 309 18.94 -1.45 17.57
CA ALA A 309 18.61 -0.03 17.54
C ALA A 309 19.16 0.71 18.76
N GLY A 310 19.59 1.96 18.54
CA GLY A 310 19.83 2.95 19.59
C GLY A 310 18.60 3.86 19.77
N GLY A 311 18.81 4.99 20.44
CA GLY A 311 17.77 6.02 20.64
C GLY A 311 17.15 6.50 19.33
N ASP A 312 18.00 6.90 18.39
CA ASP A 312 17.61 7.60 17.15
C ASP A 312 17.96 6.81 15.86
N HIS A 313 18.52 5.60 16.02
CA HIS A 313 19.08 4.83 14.91
C HIS A 313 18.67 3.36 14.94
N ILE A 314 18.23 2.82 13.81
CA ILE A 314 18.10 1.39 13.57
C ILE A 314 19.29 0.96 12.72
N ILE A 315 19.96 -0.09 13.16
CA ILE A 315 21.09 -0.69 12.47
C ILE A 315 20.60 -1.94 11.73
N ILE A 316 20.86 -1.99 10.42
CA ILE A 316 20.47 -3.12 9.56
C ILE A 316 21.68 -3.73 8.85
N ASN A 317 21.59 -5.02 8.54
CA ASN A 317 22.40 -5.66 7.51
C ASN A 317 21.61 -5.63 6.19
N ALA A 318 22.12 -4.89 5.21
CA ALA A 318 21.52 -4.72 3.90
C ALA A 318 21.60 -6.00 3.02
N LYS A 319 22.40 -7.00 3.42
CA LYS A 319 22.63 -8.23 2.66
C LYS A 319 22.93 -7.93 1.17
N LYS A 320 22.11 -8.45 0.26
CA LYS A 320 22.26 -8.30 -1.20
C LYS A 320 21.40 -7.17 -1.79
N GLU A 321 20.65 -6.45 -0.97
CA GLU A 321 19.77 -5.38 -1.45
C GLU A 321 20.57 -4.19 -1.96
N ASP A 322 20.15 -3.62 -3.09
CA ASP A 322 20.83 -2.47 -3.71
C ASP A 322 20.42 -1.15 -3.03
N LEU A 323 20.87 -1.00 -1.78
CA LEU A 323 20.68 0.22 -1.00
C LEU A 323 21.85 1.19 -1.20
N LYS A 324 21.52 2.48 -1.16
CA LYS A 324 22.46 3.62 -1.06
C LYS A 324 21.95 4.63 -0.04
N VAL A 325 22.82 5.55 0.40
CA VAL A 325 22.37 6.70 1.21
C VAL A 325 21.25 7.45 0.47
N GLY A 326 20.18 7.80 1.18
CA GLY A 326 18.95 8.35 0.61
C GLY A 326 17.91 7.31 0.15
N SER A 327 18.17 6.00 0.31
CA SER A 327 17.18 4.96 -0.03
C SER A 327 16.11 4.84 1.07
N ASP A 328 14.85 4.70 0.66
CA ASP A 328 13.74 4.37 1.55
C ASP A 328 13.76 2.88 1.90
N VAL A 329 13.70 2.55 3.19
CA VAL A 329 13.47 1.20 3.70
C VAL A 329 12.12 1.15 4.39
N SER A 330 11.27 0.22 3.95
CA SER A 330 9.88 0.10 4.42
C SER A 330 9.64 -1.14 5.29
N PHE A 331 8.77 -0.98 6.28
CA PHE A 331 8.42 -2.00 7.26
C PHE A 331 6.90 -2.12 7.41
N THR A 332 6.39 -3.36 7.46
CA THR A 332 5.08 -3.62 8.08
C THR A 332 5.22 -3.62 9.59
N LEU A 333 4.10 -3.40 10.29
CA LEU A 333 4.06 -3.16 11.73
C LEU A 333 3.24 -4.23 12.45
N LYS A 334 3.74 -4.67 13.62
CA LYS A 334 2.92 -5.27 14.68
C LYS A 334 2.28 -4.17 15.52
N TYR A 335 1.30 -4.53 16.36
CA TYR A 335 0.50 -3.57 17.12
C TYR A 335 1.32 -2.59 17.96
N GLY A 336 2.31 -3.08 18.71
CA GLY A 336 3.18 -2.21 19.52
C GLY A 336 3.90 -1.15 18.68
N ALA A 337 4.44 -1.54 17.53
CA ALA A 337 5.11 -0.61 16.62
C ALA A 337 4.15 0.40 15.99
N LEU A 338 2.93 -0.03 15.61
CA LEU A 338 1.89 0.88 15.13
C LEU A 338 1.57 1.95 16.17
N VAL A 339 1.32 1.55 17.42
CA VAL A 339 0.95 2.47 18.50
C VAL A 339 2.06 3.50 18.74
N THR A 340 3.32 3.04 18.86
CA THR A 340 4.46 3.95 19.09
C THR A 340 4.69 4.89 17.90
N ALA A 341 4.61 4.38 16.66
CA ALA A 341 4.81 5.19 15.47
C ALA A 341 3.71 6.25 15.29
N MET A 342 2.45 5.89 15.55
CA MET A 342 1.33 6.83 15.53
C MET A 342 1.41 7.87 16.64
N ASN A 343 2.02 7.55 17.77
CA ASN A 343 2.16 8.45 18.91
C ASN A 343 3.41 9.35 18.86
N SER A 344 4.47 8.95 18.13
CA SER A 344 5.69 9.76 17.99
C SER A 344 5.40 11.06 17.23
N SER A 345 5.87 12.20 17.75
CA SER A 345 5.84 13.48 17.03
C SER A 345 6.88 13.56 15.91
N TYR A 346 7.87 12.68 15.91
CA TYR A 346 8.98 12.67 14.94
C TYR A 346 8.68 11.85 13.69
N ILE A 347 7.69 10.97 13.74
CA ILE A 347 7.22 10.22 12.57
C ILE A 347 6.11 10.99 11.88
N SER A 348 6.31 11.40 10.64
CA SER A 348 5.28 12.06 9.82
C SER A 348 4.14 11.10 9.47
N LYS A 349 2.87 11.56 9.53
CA LYS A 349 1.69 10.75 9.17
C LYS A 349 1.28 11.10 7.76
N ASN A 350 1.58 10.22 6.81
CA ASN A 350 1.26 10.43 5.41
C ASN A 350 -0.01 9.67 5.04
N ILE A 351 -1.11 10.39 4.84
CA ILE A 351 -2.37 9.80 4.40
C ILE A 351 -2.28 9.51 2.90
N ILE A 352 -2.09 8.23 2.56
CA ILE A 352 -2.17 7.74 1.20
C ILE A 352 -3.65 7.58 0.84
N THR A 353 -4.20 8.62 0.22
CA THR A 353 -5.42 8.50 -0.56
C THR A 353 -4.99 8.00 -1.94
N PRO A 354 -5.44 6.82 -2.41
CA PRO A 354 -5.09 6.38 -3.75
C PRO A 354 -5.57 7.43 -4.74
N ILE A 355 -4.63 7.98 -5.50
CA ILE A 355 -4.90 8.92 -6.58
C ILE A 355 -6.00 8.28 -7.44
N SER A 356 -7.11 8.97 -7.64
CA SER A 356 -8.16 8.47 -8.53
C SER A 356 -7.59 8.29 -9.93
N ALA A 357 -8.16 7.41 -10.76
CA ALA A 357 -7.75 7.32 -12.16
C ALA A 357 -7.77 8.69 -12.84
N ALA A 358 -8.79 9.51 -12.56
CA ALA A 358 -8.87 10.88 -13.06
C ALA A 358 -7.67 11.74 -12.63
N ALA A 359 -7.36 11.79 -11.33
CA ALA A 359 -6.24 12.58 -10.83
C ALA A 359 -4.88 12.07 -11.35
N TYR A 360 -4.71 10.75 -11.47
CA TYR A 360 -3.50 10.15 -12.02
C TYR A 360 -3.34 10.53 -13.49
N CYS A 361 -4.43 10.43 -14.27
CA CYS A 361 -4.41 10.85 -15.66
C CYS A 361 -4.06 12.33 -15.80
N THR A 362 -4.63 13.22 -14.99
CA THR A 362 -4.29 14.65 -15.02
C THR A 362 -2.80 14.90 -14.80
N ILE A 363 -2.20 14.24 -13.80
CA ILE A 363 -0.76 14.34 -13.51
C ILE A 363 0.07 13.88 -14.71
N ILE A 364 -0.30 12.77 -15.35
CA ILE A 364 0.40 12.25 -16.53
C ILE A 364 0.27 13.20 -17.72
N GLU A 365 -0.91 13.77 -17.95
CA GLU A 365 -1.14 14.73 -19.03
C GLU A 365 -0.35 16.03 -18.82
N GLU A 366 -0.20 16.50 -17.59
CA GLU A 366 0.67 17.63 -17.23
C GLU A 366 2.14 17.29 -17.47
N LYS A 367 2.58 16.10 -17.04
CA LYS A 367 3.96 15.64 -17.23
C LYS A 367 4.31 15.53 -18.72
N ASP A 368 3.45 14.92 -19.53
CA ASP A 368 3.61 14.81 -20.99
C ASP A 368 3.71 16.19 -21.66
N ARG A 369 2.86 17.16 -21.26
CA ARG A 369 2.93 18.53 -21.80
C ARG A 369 4.26 19.21 -21.45
N PHE A 370 4.75 19.05 -20.22
CA PHE A 370 6.04 19.60 -19.81
C PHE A 370 7.20 18.91 -20.55
N HIS A 371 7.13 17.58 -20.66
CA HIS A 371 8.12 16.78 -21.36
C HIS A 371 8.23 17.19 -22.84
N LYS A 372 7.10 17.32 -23.55
CA LYS A 372 7.06 17.82 -24.94
C LYS A 372 7.71 19.19 -25.11
N LYS A 373 7.46 20.13 -24.20
CA LYS A 373 8.12 21.46 -24.23
C LYS A 373 9.64 21.34 -24.11
N ASN A 374 10.12 20.48 -23.23
CA ASN A 374 11.56 20.28 -23.04
C ASN A 374 12.20 19.52 -24.19
N THR A 375 11.51 18.54 -24.79
CA THR A 375 12.02 17.83 -25.96
C THR A 375 12.21 18.75 -27.17
N ALA A 376 11.40 19.81 -27.29
CA ALA A 376 11.51 20.78 -28.39
C ALA A 376 12.80 21.62 -28.35
N ILE A 377 13.43 21.75 -27.18
CA ILE A 377 14.66 22.53 -26.98
C ILE A 377 15.87 21.65 -26.63
N MET A 378 15.71 20.33 -26.56
CA MET A 378 16.77 19.39 -26.17
C MET A 378 17.86 19.34 -27.26
N PRO A 379 19.13 19.67 -26.93
CA PRO A 379 20.23 19.52 -27.88
C PRO A 379 20.43 18.06 -28.27
N ILE A 380 20.85 17.84 -29.52
CA ILE A 380 21.19 16.52 -30.05
C ILE A 380 22.68 16.52 -30.41
N ASN A 381 23.39 15.54 -29.87
CA ASN A 381 24.77 15.20 -30.23
C ASN A 381 24.75 13.79 -30.84
N GLU A 382 24.42 13.71 -32.13
CA GLU A 382 24.25 12.44 -32.85
C GLU A 382 25.55 11.62 -32.83
N ASP A 383 25.48 10.39 -32.32
CA ASP A 383 26.64 9.50 -32.20
C ASP A 383 26.96 8.72 -33.49
N HIS A 384 26.12 8.84 -34.52
CA HIS A 384 26.22 8.18 -35.82
C HIS A 384 26.30 6.66 -35.75
N SER A 385 25.83 6.06 -34.65
CA SER A 385 25.87 4.61 -34.49
C SER A 385 24.98 3.90 -35.52
N PRO A 386 25.44 2.77 -36.10
CA PRO A 386 24.72 2.11 -37.17
C PRO A 386 23.40 1.50 -36.67
N LEU A 387 22.45 1.37 -37.60
CA LEU A 387 21.25 0.59 -37.40
C LEU A 387 21.53 -0.90 -37.63
N ILE A 388 21.07 -1.74 -36.71
CA ILE A 388 21.22 -3.20 -36.74
C ILE A 388 19.83 -3.84 -36.69
N SER A 389 19.61 -4.83 -37.57
CA SER A 389 18.38 -5.63 -37.61
C SER A 389 18.30 -6.55 -36.40
N LEU A 390 17.22 -6.45 -35.63
CA LEU A 390 16.93 -7.43 -34.59
C LEU A 390 16.56 -8.80 -35.17
N GLN A 391 16.06 -8.87 -36.41
CA GLN A 391 15.73 -10.13 -37.07
C GLN A 391 16.96 -10.96 -37.44
N ASP A 392 18.10 -10.31 -37.59
CA ASP A 392 19.36 -10.96 -37.97
C ASP A 392 20.13 -11.45 -36.72
N SER A 393 19.56 -11.28 -35.53
CA SER A 393 20.14 -11.71 -34.26
C SER A 393 19.86 -13.18 -33.94
N ASP A 394 20.64 -13.73 -33.02
CA ASP A 394 20.40 -15.03 -32.37
C ASP A 394 19.47 -14.91 -31.14
N PHE A 395 18.84 -13.75 -30.93
CA PHE A 395 18.01 -13.48 -29.77
C PHE A 395 16.66 -14.21 -29.86
N ASN A 396 16.14 -14.65 -28.73
CA ASN A 396 14.87 -15.37 -28.65
C ASN A 396 13.65 -14.43 -28.63
N LEU A 397 13.44 -13.75 -29.76
CA LEU A 397 12.42 -12.71 -29.91
C LEU A 397 11.19 -13.22 -30.68
N ILE A 398 10.06 -12.52 -30.50
CA ILE A 398 8.87 -12.61 -31.34
C ILE A 398 8.67 -11.25 -32.01
N PHE A 399 8.38 -11.23 -33.31
CA PHE A 399 8.15 -9.99 -34.06
C PHE A 399 6.67 -9.86 -34.43
N GLU A 400 6.02 -8.76 -34.04
CA GLU A 400 4.64 -8.45 -34.46
C GLU A 400 4.63 -8.03 -35.93
N LYS A 401 3.78 -8.65 -36.74
CA LYS A 401 3.72 -8.39 -38.18
C LYS A 401 3.46 -6.90 -38.47
N SER A 402 4.42 -6.25 -39.13
CA SER A 402 4.30 -4.86 -39.59
C SER A 402 3.45 -4.71 -40.84
N ILE A 403 2.84 -3.53 -40.99
CA ILE A 403 2.17 -3.10 -42.22
C ILE A 403 3.15 -2.72 -43.33
N GLN A 404 4.38 -2.36 -42.98
CA GLN A 404 5.44 -2.10 -43.93
C GLN A 404 6.01 -3.42 -44.43
N LYS A 405 5.97 -3.64 -45.75
CA LYS A 405 6.60 -4.81 -46.36
C LYS A 405 8.10 -4.82 -46.06
N ASN A 406 8.64 -6.01 -45.79
CA ASN A 406 10.07 -6.23 -45.51
C ASN A 406 10.60 -5.41 -44.33
N TYR A 407 9.78 -5.17 -43.30
CA TYR A 407 10.20 -4.44 -42.11
C TYR A 407 11.23 -5.23 -41.29
N ARG A 408 12.43 -4.65 -41.10
CA ARG A 408 13.61 -5.32 -40.49
C ARG A 408 13.83 -5.06 -38.99
N TYR A 409 12.94 -4.30 -38.35
CA TYR A 409 13.03 -3.97 -36.91
C TYR A 409 14.43 -3.45 -36.51
N LEU A 410 14.91 -2.45 -37.25
CA LEU A 410 16.24 -1.87 -37.08
C LEU A 410 16.32 -1.05 -35.77
N VAL A 411 17.44 -1.13 -35.05
CA VAL A 411 17.73 -0.33 -33.84
C VAL A 411 19.18 0.12 -33.78
N ARG A 412 19.51 1.14 -32.99
CA ARG A 412 20.92 1.54 -32.76
C ARG A 412 21.75 0.40 -32.14
N LYS A 413 23.06 0.38 -32.43
CA LYS A 413 24.00 -0.63 -31.93
C LYS A 413 23.93 -0.88 -30.42
N GLU A 414 23.80 0.17 -29.60
CA GLU A 414 23.69 0.00 -28.15
C GLU A 414 22.32 -0.53 -27.72
N VAL A 415 21.24 -0.11 -28.40
CA VAL A 415 19.89 -0.67 -28.21
C VAL A 415 19.87 -2.16 -28.53
N TYR A 416 20.50 -2.59 -29.63
CA TYR A 416 20.65 -4.00 -29.99
C TYR A 416 21.26 -4.84 -28.86
N LYS A 417 22.39 -4.38 -28.29
CA LYS A 417 23.06 -5.07 -27.17
C LYS A 417 22.17 -5.17 -25.93
N LYS A 418 21.44 -4.10 -25.61
CA LYS A 418 20.52 -4.06 -24.46
C LYS A 418 19.35 -5.02 -24.65
N ILE A 419 18.74 -5.05 -25.84
CA ILE A 419 17.66 -6.00 -26.16
C ILE A 419 18.15 -7.45 -26.04
N GLY A 420 19.39 -7.76 -26.44
CA GLY A 420 19.98 -9.09 -26.25
C GLY A 420 20.06 -9.50 -24.78
N ARG A 421 20.44 -8.59 -23.88
CA ARG A 421 20.44 -8.85 -22.43
C ARG A 421 19.04 -9.06 -21.86
N ILE A 422 18.07 -8.24 -22.28
CA ILE A 422 16.67 -8.39 -21.89
C ILE A 422 16.11 -9.75 -22.37
N SER A 423 16.41 -10.14 -23.62
CA SER A 423 16.02 -11.45 -24.17
C SER A 423 16.54 -12.58 -23.30
N LYS A 424 17.84 -12.58 -22.97
CA LYS A 424 18.47 -13.61 -22.14
C LYS A 424 17.85 -13.69 -20.74
N LEU A 425 17.51 -12.55 -20.14
CA LEU A 425 16.82 -12.52 -18.85
C LEU A 425 15.42 -13.15 -18.93
N LEU A 426 14.67 -12.86 -19.99
CA LEU A 426 13.34 -13.44 -20.20
C LEU A 426 13.38 -14.94 -20.51
N ASP A 427 14.40 -15.40 -21.24
CA ASP A 427 14.60 -16.82 -21.53
C ASP A 427 14.72 -17.65 -20.26
N ASN A 428 15.50 -17.17 -19.29
CA ASN A 428 15.64 -17.80 -17.97
C ASN A 428 14.30 -17.86 -17.19
N LEU A 429 13.33 -17.01 -17.54
CA LEU A 429 12.00 -16.97 -16.95
C LEU A 429 10.95 -17.76 -17.75
N GLY A 430 11.35 -18.45 -18.82
CA GLY A 430 10.47 -19.15 -19.74
C GLY A 430 9.53 -18.20 -20.49
N LYS A 431 10.05 -17.04 -20.92
CA LYS A 431 9.31 -15.98 -21.61
C LYS A 431 10.11 -15.48 -22.81
N LYS A 432 9.43 -14.86 -23.77
CA LYS A 432 10.06 -14.18 -24.91
C LYS A 432 9.65 -12.72 -24.94
N LEU A 433 10.57 -11.87 -25.40
CA LEU A 433 10.25 -10.47 -25.69
C LEU A 433 9.56 -10.39 -27.05
N ILE A 434 8.46 -9.67 -27.11
CA ILE A 434 7.78 -9.34 -28.36
C ILE A 434 8.24 -7.95 -28.78
N ILE A 435 8.84 -7.83 -29.96
CA ILE A 435 9.16 -6.56 -30.59
C ILE A 435 7.98 -6.19 -31.49
N ARG A 436 7.29 -5.11 -31.13
CA ARG A 436 6.15 -4.60 -31.89
C ARG A 436 6.56 -3.64 -32.98
N SER A 437 7.49 -2.74 -32.64
CA SER A 437 8.01 -1.70 -33.52
C SER A 437 9.40 -1.30 -33.06
N ALA A 438 10.23 -0.86 -34.00
CA ALA A 438 11.60 -0.37 -33.80
C ALA A 438 11.79 0.89 -34.68
N TRP A 439 12.92 1.06 -35.38
CA TRP A 439 13.09 2.21 -36.27
C TRP A 439 11.99 2.30 -37.33
N ARG A 440 11.45 3.50 -37.58
CA ARG A 440 10.42 3.74 -38.61
C ARG A 440 10.83 4.93 -39.48
N SER A 441 10.75 4.76 -40.81
CA SER A 441 10.82 5.89 -41.73
C SER A 441 9.57 6.77 -41.61
N PHE A 442 9.66 8.00 -42.13
CA PHE A 442 8.51 8.90 -42.15
C PHE A 442 7.35 8.35 -42.98
N GLU A 443 7.61 7.59 -44.05
CA GLU A 443 6.56 6.94 -44.83
C GLU A 443 5.86 5.84 -44.02
N HIS A 444 6.64 5.01 -43.31
CA HIS A 444 6.09 3.99 -42.42
C HIS A 444 5.25 4.62 -41.29
N GLN A 445 5.74 5.72 -40.69
CA GLN A 445 4.99 6.46 -39.67
C GLN A 445 3.65 6.98 -40.21
N GLN A 446 3.64 7.54 -41.42
CA GLN A 446 2.43 8.06 -42.05
C GLN A 446 1.41 6.94 -42.32
N LYS A 447 1.86 5.77 -42.81
CA LYS A 447 0.96 4.62 -43.04
C LYS A 447 0.26 4.16 -41.76
N LEU A 448 0.97 4.14 -40.62
CA LEU A 448 0.38 3.80 -39.33
C LEU A 448 -0.67 4.83 -38.90
N TRP A 449 -0.38 6.12 -39.09
CA TRP A 449 -1.32 7.20 -38.83
C TRP A 449 -2.59 7.04 -39.67
N ASP A 450 -2.46 6.88 -40.99
CA ASP A 450 -3.59 6.83 -41.92
C ASP A 450 -4.49 5.61 -41.67
N GLN A 451 -3.88 4.44 -41.42
CA GLN A 451 -4.62 3.23 -41.07
C GLN A 451 -5.40 3.43 -39.77
N LYS A 452 -4.80 4.09 -38.76
CA LYS A 452 -5.46 4.30 -37.48
C LYS A 452 -6.55 5.36 -37.55
N ALA A 453 -6.32 6.46 -38.27
CA ALA A 453 -7.32 7.47 -38.54
C ALA A 453 -8.54 6.86 -39.25
N SER A 454 -8.31 6.03 -40.26
CA SER A 454 -9.37 5.29 -40.96
C SER A 454 -10.15 4.37 -40.02
N PHE A 455 -9.45 3.62 -39.16
CA PHE A 455 -10.08 2.77 -38.15
C PHE A 455 -10.92 3.57 -37.14
N MET A 456 -10.40 4.68 -36.63
CA MET A 456 -11.11 5.53 -35.67
C MET A 456 -12.32 6.22 -36.30
N LYS A 457 -12.24 6.65 -37.56
CA LYS A 457 -13.36 7.20 -38.33
C LYS A 457 -14.50 6.17 -38.48
N ASN A 458 -14.17 4.91 -38.76
CA ASN A 458 -15.16 3.83 -38.81
C ASN A 458 -15.76 3.52 -37.43
N LYS A 459 -14.96 3.58 -36.36
CA LYS A 459 -15.41 3.34 -34.98
C LYS A 459 -16.29 4.48 -34.44
N TYR A 460 -16.05 5.72 -34.87
CA TYR A 460 -16.75 6.92 -34.41
C TYR A 460 -17.26 7.76 -35.58
N PRO A 461 -18.29 7.31 -36.32
CA PRO A 461 -18.74 7.94 -37.56
C PRO A 461 -19.34 9.35 -37.38
N LYS A 462 -19.64 9.74 -36.13
CA LYS A 462 -20.21 11.05 -35.78
C LYS A 462 -19.16 12.10 -35.42
N LYS A 463 -17.89 11.73 -35.30
CA LYS A 463 -16.80 12.66 -34.93
C LYS A 463 -16.26 13.36 -36.16
N THR A 464 -15.87 14.62 -36.00
CA THR A 464 -15.20 15.39 -37.07
C THR A 464 -13.80 14.86 -37.35
N GLU A 465 -13.23 15.23 -38.49
CA GLU A 465 -11.86 14.84 -38.84
C GLU A 465 -10.83 15.38 -37.84
N GLU A 466 -11.04 16.59 -37.31
CA GLU A 466 -10.22 17.17 -36.25
C GLU A 466 -10.29 16.34 -34.96
N GLU A 467 -11.48 15.95 -34.51
CA GLU A 467 -11.64 15.10 -33.32
C GLU A 467 -11.00 13.71 -33.51
N ILE A 468 -11.06 13.15 -34.71
CA ILE A 468 -10.39 11.88 -35.03
C ILE A 468 -8.87 12.06 -34.99
N ASN A 469 -8.34 13.13 -35.57
CA ASN A 469 -6.91 13.44 -35.55
C ASN A 469 -6.40 13.66 -34.13
N GLU A 470 -7.17 14.34 -33.27
CA GLU A 470 -6.85 14.47 -31.85
C GLU A 470 -6.75 13.10 -31.16
N ILE A 471 -7.74 12.22 -31.36
CA ILE A 471 -7.74 10.86 -30.78
C ILE A 471 -6.52 10.05 -31.26
N VAL A 472 -6.19 10.12 -32.55
CA VAL A 472 -5.02 9.42 -33.11
C VAL A 472 -3.72 9.97 -32.53
N SER A 473 -3.60 11.30 -32.41
CA SER A 473 -2.41 11.99 -31.88
C SER A 473 -2.10 11.65 -30.42
N MET A 474 -3.07 11.11 -29.67
CA MET A 474 -2.85 10.67 -28.29
C MET A 474 -1.92 9.46 -28.18
N PHE A 475 -1.79 8.65 -29.23
CA PHE A 475 -1.07 7.36 -29.22
C PHE A 475 -0.22 7.09 -30.47
N ILE A 476 -0.30 7.94 -31.49
CA ILE A 476 0.56 7.86 -32.67
C ILE A 476 1.16 9.23 -32.86
N ALA A 477 2.48 9.32 -32.81
CA ALA A 477 3.18 10.58 -33.06
C ALA A 477 3.00 11.03 -34.52
N PRO A 478 2.91 12.35 -34.78
CA PRO A 478 2.94 12.88 -36.14
C PRO A 478 4.17 12.44 -36.92
N LYS A 479 4.07 12.43 -38.26
CA LYS A 479 5.09 11.93 -39.20
C LYS A 479 6.54 12.27 -38.84
N ARG A 480 6.82 13.53 -38.47
CA ARG A 480 8.18 14.03 -38.20
C ARG A 480 8.55 14.10 -36.72
N GLN A 481 7.68 13.64 -35.83
CA GLN A 481 7.85 13.77 -34.37
C GLN A 481 8.00 12.42 -33.66
N SER A 482 8.04 11.31 -34.41
CA SER A 482 8.17 9.97 -33.83
C SER A 482 9.61 9.69 -33.39
N THR A 483 9.81 9.36 -32.11
CA THR A 483 11.11 8.93 -31.55
C THR A 483 11.65 7.68 -32.23
N HIS A 484 10.78 6.83 -32.80
CA HIS A 484 11.21 5.69 -33.63
C HIS A 484 12.07 6.09 -34.83
N ALA A 485 11.96 7.32 -35.35
CA ALA A 485 12.80 7.75 -36.47
C ALA A 485 14.30 7.89 -36.11
N THR A 486 14.63 7.82 -34.81
CA THR A 486 16.02 7.87 -34.30
C THR A 486 16.68 6.49 -34.19
N GLY A 487 15.90 5.41 -34.20
CA GLY A 487 16.38 4.04 -33.94
C GLY A 487 16.65 3.75 -32.47
N GLY A 488 16.41 4.72 -31.59
CA GLY A 488 16.53 4.62 -30.14
C GLY A 488 15.26 4.12 -29.43
N ALA A 489 14.13 4.05 -30.13
CA ALA A 489 12.83 3.67 -29.56
C ALA A 489 12.41 2.24 -29.94
N VAL A 490 11.83 1.52 -28.98
CA VAL A 490 11.33 0.15 -29.14
C VAL A 490 9.96 0.01 -28.49
N ASP A 491 8.99 -0.52 -29.22
CA ASP A 491 7.71 -0.96 -28.66
C ASP A 491 7.78 -2.45 -28.33
N ALA A 492 7.44 -2.82 -27.09
CA ALA A 492 7.59 -4.20 -26.63
C ALA A 492 6.46 -4.73 -25.73
N LEU A 493 6.26 -6.05 -25.78
CA LEU A 493 5.42 -6.83 -24.87
C LEU A 493 6.14 -8.12 -24.47
N ILE A 494 5.51 -8.95 -23.65
CA ILE A 494 6.08 -10.22 -23.19
C ILE A 494 5.13 -11.36 -23.52
N TYR A 495 5.67 -12.43 -24.10
CA TYR A 495 5.00 -13.70 -24.31
C TYR A 495 5.42 -14.71 -23.24
N ASP A 496 4.46 -15.40 -22.63
CA ASP A 496 4.72 -16.47 -21.67
C ASP A 496 4.68 -17.84 -22.36
N LEU A 497 5.79 -18.58 -22.35
CA LEU A 497 5.90 -19.86 -23.04
C LEU A 497 5.10 -20.96 -22.35
N ARG A 498 4.90 -20.86 -21.03
CA ARG A 498 4.15 -21.87 -20.25
C ARG A 498 2.66 -21.69 -20.47
N LYS A 499 2.18 -20.45 -20.41
CA LYS A 499 0.77 -20.11 -20.64
C LYS A 499 0.39 -20.04 -22.12
N LYS A 500 1.39 -19.97 -23.02
CA LYS A 500 1.21 -19.83 -24.47
C LYS A 500 0.34 -18.63 -24.85
N CYS A 501 0.59 -17.49 -24.21
CA CYS A 501 -0.14 -16.25 -24.49
C CYS A 501 0.73 -15.01 -24.25
N VAL A 502 0.33 -13.89 -24.85
CA VAL A 502 0.84 -12.56 -24.46
C VAL A 502 0.36 -12.28 -23.04
N LEU A 503 1.25 -11.76 -22.19
CA LEU A 503 0.85 -11.38 -20.83
C LEU A 503 -0.29 -10.34 -20.87
N ASN A 504 -1.17 -10.41 -19.87
CA ASN A 504 -2.23 -9.43 -19.70
C ASN A 504 -1.64 -8.16 -19.06
N PHE A 505 -1.62 -7.06 -19.81
CA PHE A 505 -1.22 -5.72 -19.39
C PHE A 505 -2.41 -4.79 -19.14
N GLY A 506 -3.64 -5.32 -19.12
CA GLY A 506 -4.85 -4.63 -18.67
C GLY A 506 -5.63 -3.88 -19.75
N THR A 507 -5.03 -3.63 -20.91
CA THR A 507 -5.70 -3.03 -22.08
C THR A 507 -5.43 -3.78 -23.37
N ASN A 508 -4.77 -4.94 -23.30
CA ASN A 508 -4.47 -5.76 -24.48
C ASN A 508 -5.31 -7.04 -24.52
N ASP A 509 -5.64 -7.45 -25.74
CA ASP A 509 -6.08 -8.79 -26.12
C ASP A 509 -5.07 -9.37 -27.11
N GLY A 510 -4.20 -10.26 -26.61
CA GLY A 510 -3.00 -10.66 -27.35
C GLY A 510 -2.11 -9.46 -27.68
N LEU A 511 -1.87 -9.23 -28.97
CA LEU A 511 -1.10 -8.09 -29.50
C LEU A 511 -1.95 -6.84 -29.70
N HIS A 512 -3.28 -6.97 -29.74
CA HIS A 512 -4.18 -5.84 -29.92
C HIS A 512 -4.27 -5.03 -28.63
N ILE A 513 -4.01 -3.73 -28.69
CA ILE A 513 -4.15 -2.82 -27.54
C ILE A 513 -5.34 -1.88 -27.76
N ASP A 514 -6.28 -1.88 -26.81
CA ASP A 514 -7.33 -0.87 -26.74
C ASP A 514 -6.75 0.44 -26.20
N LEU A 515 -6.54 1.39 -27.11
CA LEU A 515 -5.90 2.66 -26.83
C LEU A 515 -6.85 3.60 -26.07
N ASN A 516 -6.61 3.74 -24.77
CA ASN A 516 -7.35 4.62 -23.88
C ASN A 516 -6.43 5.05 -22.72
N LYS A 517 -6.91 5.92 -21.82
CA LYS A 517 -6.08 6.44 -20.70
C LYS A 517 -5.56 5.35 -19.74
N LYS A 518 -6.14 4.15 -19.73
CA LYS A 518 -5.60 3.01 -18.97
C LYS A 518 -4.28 2.50 -19.54
N CYS A 519 -3.86 2.92 -20.72
CA CYS A 519 -2.53 2.65 -21.28
C CYS A 519 -1.40 3.33 -20.50
N TYR A 520 -1.71 4.33 -19.66
CA TYR A 520 -0.69 5.01 -18.87
C TYR A 520 0.00 4.00 -17.92
N PRO A 521 1.35 3.97 -17.83
CA PRO A 521 2.08 2.83 -17.29
C PRO A 521 1.64 2.36 -15.91
N LYS A 522 1.31 3.31 -15.01
CA LYS A 522 0.96 3.04 -13.60
C LYS A 522 -0.52 3.33 -13.30
N HIS A 523 -1.40 3.20 -14.29
CA HIS A 523 -2.83 3.51 -14.12
C HIS A 523 -3.48 2.72 -12.96
N PRO A 524 -4.23 3.38 -12.05
CA PRO A 524 -4.71 2.72 -10.83
C PRO A 524 -5.83 1.69 -11.08
N ASP A 525 -6.68 1.91 -12.10
CA ASP A 525 -7.86 1.08 -12.39
C ASP A 525 -7.60 -0.07 -13.38
N ILE A 526 -6.43 -0.70 -13.28
CA ILE A 526 -6.11 -1.97 -13.98
C ILE A 526 -5.96 -3.09 -12.95
N SER A 527 -6.06 -4.35 -13.39
CA SER A 527 -5.96 -5.51 -12.49
C SER A 527 -4.59 -5.61 -11.83
N GLU A 528 -4.51 -6.24 -10.65
CA GLU A 528 -3.22 -6.46 -9.96
C GLU A 528 -2.25 -7.33 -10.79
N GLU A 529 -2.78 -8.27 -11.58
CA GLU A 529 -1.98 -9.04 -12.55
C GLU A 529 -1.38 -8.12 -13.62
N ALA A 530 -2.18 -7.21 -14.19
CA ALA A 530 -1.70 -6.23 -15.16
C ALA A 530 -0.63 -5.29 -14.57
N LYS A 531 -0.82 -4.83 -13.32
CA LYS A 531 0.19 -4.01 -12.61
C LYS A 531 1.51 -4.78 -12.45
N LYS A 532 1.44 -6.06 -12.06
CA LYS A 532 2.62 -6.91 -11.93
C LYS A 532 3.34 -7.12 -13.27
N ASN A 533 2.59 -7.37 -14.34
CA ASN A 533 3.15 -7.60 -15.68
C ASN A 533 3.76 -6.33 -16.27
N ARG A 534 3.09 -5.16 -16.14
CA ARG A 534 3.67 -3.86 -16.52
C ARG A 534 4.93 -3.56 -15.73
N LYS A 535 4.93 -3.79 -14.41
CA LYS A 535 6.13 -3.61 -13.57
C LYS A 535 7.29 -4.49 -14.03
N LEU A 536 7.03 -5.73 -14.43
CA LEU A 536 8.07 -6.60 -14.99
C LEU A 536 8.65 -6.03 -16.29
N LEU A 537 7.79 -5.70 -17.26
CA LEU A 537 8.20 -5.16 -18.56
C LEU A 537 9.00 -3.87 -18.38
N MET A 538 8.46 -2.90 -17.64
CA MET A 538 9.14 -1.63 -17.39
C MET A 538 10.49 -1.84 -16.72
N LYS A 539 10.56 -2.68 -15.68
CA LYS A 539 11.80 -2.95 -14.96
C LYS A 539 12.90 -3.52 -15.87
N LEU A 540 12.55 -4.43 -16.79
CA LEU A 540 13.54 -5.00 -17.73
C LEU A 540 14.21 -3.94 -18.60
N PHE A 541 13.45 -2.95 -19.05
CA PHE A 541 13.95 -1.84 -19.86
C PHE A 541 14.65 -0.77 -18.99
N GLU A 542 14.07 -0.41 -17.85
CA GLU A 542 14.65 0.57 -16.91
C GLU A 542 16.00 0.12 -16.35
N ASP A 543 16.17 -1.17 -16.05
CA ASP A 543 17.45 -1.76 -15.60
C ASP A 543 18.53 -1.68 -16.71
N GLU A 544 18.13 -1.55 -17.98
CA GLU A 544 18.99 -1.29 -19.14
C GLU A 544 19.05 0.20 -19.53
N ASP A 545 18.64 1.09 -18.62
CA ASP A 545 18.67 2.55 -18.74
C ASP A 545 17.69 3.16 -19.76
N PHE A 546 16.72 2.40 -20.26
CA PHE A 546 15.61 2.97 -21.03
C PHE A 546 14.68 3.81 -20.14
N VAL A 547 13.86 4.60 -20.80
CA VAL A 547 12.73 5.34 -20.22
C VAL A 547 11.44 4.81 -20.83
N CYS A 548 10.45 4.51 -20.00
CA CYS A 548 9.10 4.20 -20.47
C CYS A 548 8.31 5.50 -20.72
N ASP A 549 7.60 5.56 -21.84
CA ASP A 549 6.73 6.70 -22.16
C ASP A 549 5.66 6.93 -21.09
N HIS A 550 5.26 8.18 -20.88
CA HIS A 550 4.32 8.53 -19.80
C HIS A 550 2.89 8.06 -20.09
N LYS A 551 2.55 7.84 -21.35
CA LYS A 551 1.22 7.45 -21.84
C LYS A 551 1.15 6.02 -22.36
N GLU A 552 2.29 5.42 -22.70
CA GLU A 552 2.36 4.13 -23.37
C GLU A 552 3.23 3.12 -22.60
N TYR A 553 2.60 2.19 -21.86
CA TYR A 553 3.34 1.18 -21.07
C TYR A 553 4.24 0.24 -21.90
N TRP A 554 4.08 0.23 -23.22
CA TRP A 554 4.83 -0.62 -24.15
C TRP A 554 5.95 0.13 -24.88
N HIS A 555 6.03 1.46 -24.80
CA HIS A 555 6.99 2.27 -25.54
C HIS A 555 8.21 2.59 -24.66
N PHE A 556 9.40 2.34 -25.19
CA PHE A 556 10.66 2.54 -24.49
C PHE A 556 11.65 3.31 -25.33
N ASP A 557 12.18 4.38 -24.76
CA ASP A 557 13.16 5.26 -25.38
C ASP A 557 14.55 5.09 -24.75
N TYR A 558 15.58 5.06 -25.59
CA TYR A 558 16.98 5.17 -25.19
C TYR A 558 17.75 6.10 -26.12
N GLY A 559 18.58 6.97 -25.56
CA GLY A 559 19.51 7.84 -26.27
C GLY A 559 18.86 8.96 -27.10
N ASN A 560 17.56 8.94 -27.38
CA ASN A 560 16.86 10.01 -28.07
C ASN A 560 16.42 11.14 -27.12
N ILE A 561 15.77 12.17 -27.68
CA ILE A 561 15.32 13.36 -26.94
C ILE A 561 14.38 13.04 -25.78
N GLY A 562 13.51 12.02 -25.90
CA GLY A 562 12.58 11.66 -24.84
C GLY A 562 13.30 11.06 -23.62
N TRP A 563 14.27 10.19 -23.90
CA TRP A 563 15.18 9.63 -22.90
C TRP A 563 16.03 10.72 -22.22
N ALA A 564 16.61 11.63 -23.00
CA ALA A 564 17.50 12.68 -22.48
C ALA A 564 16.77 13.61 -21.51
N VAL A 565 15.56 14.05 -21.86
CA VAL A 565 14.72 14.91 -20.99
C VAL A 565 14.38 14.19 -19.69
N GLU A 566 13.90 12.95 -19.74
CA GLU A 566 13.49 12.22 -18.53
C GLU A 566 14.68 11.90 -17.62
N LYS A 567 15.85 11.61 -18.21
CA LYS A 567 17.09 11.35 -17.47
C LYS A 567 17.86 12.62 -17.09
N ASN A 568 17.32 13.80 -17.39
CA ASN A 568 17.93 15.10 -17.15
C ASN A 568 19.37 15.19 -17.70
N LYS A 569 19.56 14.75 -18.95
CA LYS A 569 20.83 14.82 -19.67
C LYS A 569 20.98 16.17 -20.37
N GLU A 570 22.23 16.58 -20.59
CA GLU A 570 22.55 17.83 -21.30
C GLU A 570 22.21 17.76 -22.80
N TYR A 571 22.26 16.56 -23.40
CA TYR A 571 21.93 16.32 -24.80
C TYR A 571 21.41 14.89 -25.02
N ALA A 572 20.71 14.69 -26.13
CA ALA A 572 20.37 13.39 -26.68
C ALA A 572 21.49 12.85 -27.58
N ASN A 573 21.73 11.54 -27.55
CA ASN A 573 22.73 10.85 -28.36
C ASN A 573 22.23 10.54 -29.78
N TYR A 574 20.91 10.47 -29.99
CA TYR A 574 20.31 10.08 -31.27
C TYR A 574 19.36 11.16 -31.79
N GLY A 575 19.67 11.66 -32.97
CA GLY A 575 18.81 12.47 -33.82
C GLY A 575 17.97 11.63 -34.78
N ILE A 576 17.14 12.33 -35.56
CA ILE A 576 16.29 11.71 -36.56
C ILE A 576 17.14 11.27 -37.76
N LEU A 577 16.94 10.03 -38.21
CA LEU A 577 17.54 9.51 -39.42
C LEU A 577 16.59 9.67 -40.60
N GLU A 578 17.05 10.31 -41.68
CA GLU A 578 16.35 10.28 -42.95
C GLU A 578 16.60 8.95 -43.68
N GLU A 579 15.60 8.47 -44.43
CA GLU A 579 15.62 7.16 -45.08
C GLU A 579 16.76 7.01 -46.11
N SER A 580 17.17 8.11 -46.73
CA SER A 580 18.34 8.18 -47.61
C SER A 580 19.65 7.83 -46.89
N PHE A 581 19.81 8.28 -45.64
CA PHE A 581 21.01 7.98 -44.82
C PHE A 581 21.05 6.53 -44.34
N VAL A 582 19.88 5.89 -44.16
CA VAL A 582 19.80 4.46 -43.80
C VAL A 582 20.12 3.56 -45.00
N GLN A 583 19.82 4.00 -46.22
CA GLN A 583 20.19 3.30 -47.45
C GLN A 583 21.65 3.56 -47.87
N SER A 584 22.20 4.74 -47.58
CA SER A 584 23.57 5.14 -47.96
C SER A 584 24.65 4.77 -46.93
N ALA A 585 24.28 4.60 -45.66
CA ALA A 585 25.17 3.98 -44.68
C ALA A 585 25.30 2.51 -45.08
N ASN A 586 26.38 2.18 -45.80
CA ASN A 586 26.79 0.82 -46.09
C ASN A 586 26.54 -0.04 -44.85
N LEU A 587 25.52 -0.90 -44.92
CA LEU A 587 25.38 -2.04 -44.02
C LEU A 587 26.72 -2.76 -44.12
N GLN A 588 27.62 -2.52 -43.16
CA GLN A 588 28.90 -3.23 -43.10
C GLN A 588 28.56 -4.67 -42.74
N TYR A 589 28.29 -5.47 -43.76
CA TYR A 589 28.20 -6.91 -43.66
C TYR A 589 29.59 -7.42 -43.30
N PRO A 590 29.80 -8.09 -42.15
CA PRO A 590 30.91 -9.02 -42.07
C PRO A 590 30.59 -10.18 -43.02
N ASP A 591 31.41 -10.31 -44.06
CA ASP A 591 31.36 -11.39 -45.03
C ASP A 591 31.17 -12.75 -44.36
N LYS A 592 29.95 -13.31 -44.41
CA LYS A 592 29.73 -14.76 -44.29
C LYS A 592 28.64 -15.23 -45.26
N VAL A 593 29.12 -15.60 -46.45
CA VAL A 593 28.84 -16.83 -47.22
C VAL A 593 27.37 -17.22 -47.50
N PHE A 594 26.98 -17.02 -48.77
CA PHE A 594 26.23 -17.87 -49.73
C PHE A 594 25.31 -19.05 -49.27
N PHE A 595 24.04 -18.96 -49.75
CA PHE A 595 23.04 -19.98 -50.21
C PHE A 595 22.59 -21.12 -49.24
N TYR A 596 21.31 -21.51 -49.16
CA TYR A 596 20.42 -21.99 -50.23
C TYR A 596 18.91 -21.84 -49.89
N LEU A 597 18.11 -21.62 -50.95
CA LEU A 597 16.67 -21.87 -51.22
C LEU A 597 15.61 -21.60 -50.14
#